data_AF-A0A853T532-F1
#
_entry.id   AF-A0A853T532-F1
#
_cell.length_a   1.000
_cell.length_b   1.000
_cell.length_c   1.000
_cell.angle_alpha   90.00
_cell.angle_beta   90.00
_cell.angle_gamma   90.00
#
_symmetry.space_group_name_H-M   'P 1'
#
loop_
_entity.id
_entity.type
_entity.pdbx_description
1 polymer ?
#
loop_
_entity_poly.entity_id
_entity_poly.type
_entity_poly.pdbx_seq_one_letter_code
_entity_poly.pdbx_strand_id
1 'polypeptide(L)'
;MEALSPDLIYQAVKILGAQPDAEDAVEAQVRTLVGDDLTVRRLADVVPEAFGLVLASHLPGAENMTLPATFRAQDEDGEWVEFPLRREPIFVVAADIAQHTFHNGPRALIKNLADRSSLLSAINKALNAGGSLDGTTLGPPSFFGLPASLYRPAASAETP
;
A
#
# COMPACT_ATOMS: atom_id res chain seq x y z
N MET A 1 15.16 -9.78 -0.08
CA MET A 1 13.71 -9.94 -0.31
C MET A 1 13.52 -10.37 -1.75
N GLU A 2 12.81 -11.48 -1.97
CA GLU A 2 12.47 -11.94 -3.31
C GLU A 2 11.34 -11.08 -3.89
N ALA A 3 11.47 -10.71 -5.17
CA ALA A 3 10.47 -9.93 -5.87
C ALA A 3 9.37 -10.86 -6.40
N LEU A 4 8.11 -10.54 -6.11
CA LEU A 4 6.98 -11.24 -6.72
C LEU A 4 6.86 -10.86 -8.20
N SER A 5 6.36 -11.78 -9.02
CA SER A 5 6.10 -11.47 -10.43
C SER A 5 4.96 -10.44 -10.56
N PRO A 6 4.99 -9.60 -11.60
CA PRO A 6 3.89 -8.67 -11.88
C PRO A 6 2.54 -9.38 -12.06
N ASP A 7 2.53 -10.57 -12.67
CA ASP A 7 1.31 -11.37 -12.86
C ASP A 7 0.70 -11.81 -11.53
N LEU A 8 1.53 -12.22 -10.57
CA LEU A 8 1.07 -12.62 -9.23
C LEU A 8 0.49 -11.43 -8.49
N ILE A 9 1.16 -10.27 -8.54
CA ILE A 9 0.65 -9.03 -7.92
C ILE A 9 -0.67 -8.62 -8.57
N TYR A 10 -0.80 -8.74 -9.89
CA TYR A 10 -2.05 -8.47 -10.60
C TYR A 10 -3.19 -9.43 -10.22
N GLN A 11 -2.89 -10.72 -10.00
CA GLN A 11 -3.87 -11.66 -9.47
C GLN A 11 -4.30 -11.30 -8.04
N ALA A 12 -3.35 -10.93 -7.18
CA ALA A 12 -3.64 -10.47 -5.83
C ALA A 12 -4.51 -9.21 -5.84
N VAL A 13 -4.23 -8.23 -6.70
CA VAL A 13 -5.07 -7.03 -6.92
C VAL A 13 -6.52 -7.42 -7.25
N LYS A 14 -6.72 -8.38 -8.15
CA LYS A 14 -8.06 -8.86 -8.50
C LYS A 14 -8.78 -9.50 -7.32
N ILE A 15 -8.09 -10.36 -6.57
CA ILE A 15 -8.65 -11.04 -5.39
C ILE A 15 -9.03 -10.01 -4.32
N LEU A 16 -8.09 -9.12 -3.98
CA LEU A 16 -8.26 -8.08 -2.95
C LEU A 16 -9.37 -7.07 -3.30
N GLY A 17 -9.58 -6.80 -4.58
CA GLY A 17 -10.58 -5.85 -5.07
C GLY A 17 -11.93 -6.46 -5.45
N ALA A 18 -12.07 -7.79 -5.45
CA ALA A 18 -13.30 -8.47 -5.88
C ALA A 18 -14.43 -8.35 -4.86
N GLN A 19 -14.11 -8.37 -3.56
CA GLN A 19 -15.10 -8.44 -2.47
C GLN A 19 -14.69 -7.51 -1.33
N PRO A 20 -15.24 -6.29 -1.24
CA PRO A 20 -14.83 -5.32 -0.21
C PRO A 20 -15.19 -5.75 1.22
N ASP A 21 -16.23 -6.57 1.40
CA ASP A 21 -16.78 -6.92 2.72
C ASP A 21 -16.43 -8.36 3.19
N ALA A 22 -15.53 -9.05 2.49
CA ALA A 22 -15.23 -10.48 2.71
C ALA A 22 -13.76 -10.72 3.09
N GLU A 23 -13.25 -10.02 4.10
CA GLU A 23 -11.83 -10.01 4.49
C GLU A 23 -11.25 -11.43 4.67
N ASP A 24 -11.91 -12.29 5.45
CA ASP A 24 -11.43 -13.65 5.70
C ASP A 24 -11.34 -14.51 4.42
N ALA A 25 -12.34 -14.41 3.54
CA ALA A 25 -12.40 -15.18 2.30
C ALA A 25 -11.40 -14.66 1.27
N VAL A 26 -11.17 -13.35 1.25
CA VAL A 26 -10.15 -12.70 0.42
C VAL A 26 -8.76 -13.11 0.90
N GLU A 27 -8.49 -13.08 2.21
CA GLU A 27 -7.20 -13.48 2.77
C GLU A 27 -6.90 -14.97 2.48
N ALA A 28 -7.88 -15.86 2.62
CA ALA A 28 -7.74 -17.27 2.29
C ALA A 28 -7.36 -17.51 0.82
N GLN A 29 -7.92 -16.74 -0.11
CA GLN A 29 -7.58 -16.81 -1.53
C GLN A 29 -6.17 -16.29 -1.81
N VAL A 30 -5.78 -15.16 -1.19
CA VAL A 30 -4.40 -14.65 -1.30
C VAL A 30 -3.41 -15.65 -0.71
N ARG A 31 -3.73 -16.28 0.43
CA ARG A 31 -2.91 -17.34 1.04
C ARG A 31 -2.75 -18.55 0.12
N THR A 32 -3.81 -18.95 -0.57
CA THR A 32 -3.73 -20.03 -1.58
C THR A 32 -2.86 -19.63 -2.78
N LEU A 33 -2.81 -18.34 -3.13
CA LEU A 33 -2.00 -17.82 -4.22
C LEU A 33 -0.49 -17.83 -3.92
N VAL A 34 -0.08 -17.44 -2.71
CA VAL A 34 1.35 -17.21 -2.38
C VAL A 34 1.96 -18.23 -1.41
N GLY A 35 1.14 -18.91 -0.60
CA GLY A 35 1.57 -20.00 0.27
C GLY A 35 2.28 -19.60 1.56
N ASP A 36 2.62 -18.32 1.79
CA ASP A 36 3.27 -17.85 3.01
C ASP A 36 2.59 -16.59 3.60
N ASP A 37 2.50 -16.53 4.93
CA ASP A 37 1.76 -15.47 5.64
C ASP A 37 2.41 -14.09 5.52
N LEU A 38 3.73 -14.00 5.39
CA LEU A 38 4.41 -12.72 5.24
C LEU A 38 4.05 -12.07 3.90
N THR A 39 4.06 -12.84 2.81
CA THR A 39 3.65 -12.36 1.50
C THR A 39 2.17 -12.01 1.46
N VAL A 40 1.31 -12.81 2.10
CA VAL A 40 -0.12 -12.46 2.27
C VAL A 40 -0.26 -11.09 2.93
N ARG A 41 0.44 -10.87 4.05
CA ARG A 41 0.39 -9.60 4.78
C ARG A 41 0.89 -8.44 3.93
N ARG A 42 2.03 -8.62 3.24
CA ARG A 42 2.59 -7.59 2.34
C ARG A 42 1.60 -7.22 1.25
N LEU A 43 0.97 -8.19 0.59
CA LEU A 43 -0.03 -7.92 -0.45
C LEU A 43 -1.27 -7.21 0.14
N ALA A 44 -1.79 -7.71 1.26
CA ALA A 44 -2.99 -7.16 1.89
C ALA A 44 -2.81 -5.73 2.41
N ASP A 45 -1.63 -5.38 2.91
CA ASP A 45 -1.34 -4.05 3.45
C ASP A 45 -0.85 -3.08 2.37
N VAL A 46 0.03 -3.51 1.47
CA VAL A 46 0.71 -2.60 0.52
C VAL A 46 -0.16 -2.27 -0.68
N VAL A 47 -0.91 -3.25 -1.22
CA VAL A 47 -1.71 -3.04 -2.44
C VAL A 47 -2.77 -1.95 -2.25
N PRO A 48 -3.57 -1.96 -1.17
CA PRO A 48 -4.52 -0.87 -0.90
C PRO A 48 -3.86 0.50 -0.87
N GLU A 49 -2.69 0.65 -0.25
CA GLU A 49 -2.02 1.96 -0.17
C GLU A 49 -1.55 2.48 -1.53
N ALA A 50 -1.11 1.60 -2.43
CA ALA A 50 -0.77 2.03 -3.79
C ALA A 50 -2.00 2.58 -4.53
N PHE A 51 -3.15 1.91 -4.40
CA PHE A 51 -4.41 2.36 -4.97
C PHE A 51 -4.95 3.63 -4.30
N GLY A 52 -4.83 3.71 -2.98
CA GLY A 52 -5.19 4.89 -2.18
C GLY A 52 -4.35 6.11 -2.56
N LEU A 53 -3.04 5.93 -2.76
CA LEU A 53 -2.15 7.02 -3.17
C LEU A 53 -2.48 7.53 -4.57
N VAL A 54 -2.74 6.63 -5.53
CA VAL A 54 -3.17 7.02 -6.88
C VAL A 54 -4.51 7.74 -6.85
N LEU A 55 -5.49 7.27 -6.06
CA LEU A 55 -6.75 7.99 -5.94
C LEU A 55 -6.56 9.36 -5.29
N ALA A 56 -5.77 9.45 -4.22
CA ALA A 56 -5.47 10.68 -3.50
C ALA A 56 -4.84 11.75 -4.40
N SER A 57 -3.94 11.36 -5.31
CA SER A 57 -3.30 12.29 -6.25
C SER A 57 -4.24 12.86 -7.32
N HIS A 58 -5.44 12.31 -7.45
CA HIS A 58 -6.46 12.75 -8.41
C HIS A 58 -7.69 13.38 -7.74
N LEU A 59 -7.68 13.55 -6.41
CA LEU A 59 -8.80 14.20 -5.72
C LEU A 59 -8.84 15.71 -6.03
N PRO A 60 -10.03 16.29 -6.25
CA PRO A 60 -10.17 17.73 -6.34
C PRO A 60 -9.66 18.43 -5.07
N GLY A 61 -8.84 19.48 -5.22
CA GLY A 61 -8.26 20.20 -4.08
C GLY A 61 -6.96 19.60 -3.54
N ALA A 62 -6.49 18.47 -4.09
CA ALA A 62 -5.22 17.84 -3.70
C ALA A 62 -4.01 18.38 -4.49
N GLU A 63 -4.18 19.40 -5.33
CA GLU A 63 -3.13 19.88 -6.26
C GLU A 63 -1.86 20.35 -5.53
N ASN A 64 -2.03 20.95 -4.34
CA ASN A 64 -0.91 21.40 -3.49
C ASN A 64 -0.70 20.49 -2.26
N MET A 65 -1.33 19.32 -2.22
CA MET A 65 -1.15 18.36 -1.14
C MET A 65 0.20 17.64 -1.31
N THR A 66 1.00 17.59 -0.25
CA THR A 66 2.22 16.79 -0.22
C THR A 66 1.89 15.34 0.09
N LEU A 67 2.09 14.47 -0.90
CA LEU A 67 1.92 13.02 -0.77
C LEU A 67 3.13 12.36 -0.10
N PRO A 68 2.94 11.26 0.64
CA PRO A 68 4.05 10.56 1.27
C PRO A 68 4.98 9.92 0.22
N ALA A 69 6.28 10.05 0.45
CA ALA A 69 7.32 9.35 -0.32
C ALA A 69 7.85 8.10 0.39
N THR A 70 7.35 7.84 1.60
CA THR A 70 7.83 6.84 2.53
C THR A 70 6.70 6.02 3.14
N PHE A 71 7.04 4.91 3.78
CA PHE A 71 6.18 4.11 4.66
C PHE A 71 6.94 3.79 5.95
N ARG A 72 6.25 3.30 6.97
CA ARG A 72 6.85 2.89 8.24
C ARG A 72 6.65 1.41 8.53
N ALA A 73 7.68 0.79 9.10
CA ALA A 73 7.69 -0.60 9.56
C ALA A 73 8.37 -0.67 10.95
N GLN A 74 7.96 -1.60 11.80
CA GLN A 74 8.52 -1.72 13.15
C GLN A 74 9.78 -2.57 13.17
N ASP A 75 10.80 -2.15 13.91
CA ASP A 75 11.94 -3.00 14.21
C ASP A 75 11.72 -3.89 15.44
N GLU A 76 12.77 -4.61 15.84
CA GLU A 76 12.73 -5.58 16.94
C GLU A 76 12.46 -4.94 18.31
N ASP A 77 12.77 -3.65 18.45
CA ASP A 77 12.51 -2.87 19.66
C ASP A 77 11.10 -2.23 19.64
N GLY A 78 10.33 -2.45 18.56
CA GLY A 78 8.99 -1.90 18.36
C GLY A 78 8.98 -0.46 17.81
N GLU A 79 10.15 0.09 17.50
CA GLU A 79 10.30 1.45 17.00
C GLU A 79 9.92 1.54 15.53
N TRP A 80 9.23 2.62 15.16
CA TRP A 80 8.80 2.85 13.78
C TRP A 80 9.95 3.42 12.94
N VAL A 81 10.42 2.63 11.98
CA VAL A 81 11.47 3.03 11.06
C VAL A 81 10.86 3.38 9.71
N GLU A 82 11.30 4.50 9.14
CA GLU A 82 10.79 5.03 7.88
C GLU A 82 11.64 4.58 6.69
N PHE A 83 10.97 4.12 5.63
CA PHE A 83 11.61 3.62 4.41
C PHE A 83 10.99 4.29 3.18
N PRO A 84 11.77 4.59 2.12
CA PRO A 84 11.23 5.04 0.84
C PRO A 84 10.23 4.03 0.26
N LEU A 85 9.11 4.47 -0.31
CA LEU A 85 8.09 3.59 -0.92
C LEU A 85 8.69 2.62 -1.96
N ARG A 86 9.69 3.08 -2.72
CA ARG A 86 10.44 2.26 -3.69
C ARG A 86 11.20 1.06 -3.09
N ARG A 87 11.33 0.97 -1.75
CA ARG A 87 11.93 -0.18 -1.06
C ARG A 87 10.98 -1.38 -1.00
N GLU A 88 9.70 -1.18 -1.27
CA GLU A 88 8.71 -2.25 -1.33
C GLU A 88 8.36 -2.52 -2.81
N PRO A 89 8.89 -3.60 -3.42
CA PRO A 89 8.63 -3.91 -4.83
C PRO A 89 7.15 -4.09 -5.18
N ILE A 90 6.34 -4.60 -4.25
CA ILE A 90 4.89 -4.75 -4.43
C ILE A 90 4.25 -3.38 -4.63
N PHE A 91 4.69 -2.37 -3.89
CA PHE A 91 4.17 -1.01 -4.01
C PHE A 91 4.41 -0.45 -5.42
N VAL A 92 5.63 -0.60 -5.93
CA VAL A 92 6.02 -0.08 -7.26
C VAL A 92 5.13 -0.68 -8.35
N VAL A 93 4.94 -2.00 -8.34
CA VAL A 93 4.11 -2.69 -9.33
C VAL A 93 2.62 -2.37 -9.12
N ALA A 94 2.14 -2.36 -7.87
CA ALA A 94 0.74 -2.05 -7.57
C ALA A 94 0.38 -0.61 -7.94
N ALA A 95 1.29 0.34 -7.79
CA ALA A 95 1.08 1.74 -8.19
C ALA A 95 0.96 1.89 -9.71
N ASP A 96 1.78 1.15 -10.47
CA ASP A 96 1.67 1.09 -11.94
C ASP A 96 0.31 0.51 -12.37
N ILE A 97 -0.09 -0.62 -11.78
CA ILE A 97 -1.41 -1.23 -12.01
C ILE A 97 -2.54 -0.26 -11.63
N ALA A 98 -2.42 0.44 -10.50
CA ALA A 98 -3.41 1.40 -10.03
C ALA A 98 -3.54 2.58 -11.00
N GLN A 99 -2.42 3.14 -11.49
CA GLN A 99 -2.43 4.23 -12.46
C GLN A 99 -3.13 3.82 -13.77
N HIS A 100 -2.80 2.64 -14.29
CA HIS A 100 -3.46 2.09 -15.47
C HIS A 100 -4.96 1.83 -15.25
N THR A 101 -5.32 1.28 -14.09
CA THR A 101 -6.70 0.98 -13.72
C THR A 101 -7.52 2.26 -13.50
N PHE A 102 -6.92 3.31 -12.96
CA PHE A 102 -7.59 4.59 -12.71
C PHE A 102 -8.04 5.24 -14.02
N HIS A 103 -7.21 5.20 -15.05
CA HIS A 103 -7.53 5.78 -16.36
C HIS A 103 -8.38 4.88 -17.26
N ASN A 104 -8.14 3.56 -17.23
CA ASN A 104 -8.67 2.65 -18.25
C ASN A 104 -9.45 1.45 -17.68
N GLY A 105 -9.41 1.24 -16.36
CA GLY A 105 -9.92 0.04 -15.72
C GLY A 105 -11.29 0.21 -15.05
N PRO A 106 -11.78 -0.86 -14.39
CA PRO A 106 -13.04 -0.82 -13.67
C PRO A 106 -12.97 0.11 -12.46
N ARG A 107 -13.84 1.13 -12.41
CA ARG A 107 -13.93 2.07 -11.27
C ARG A 107 -14.16 1.36 -9.93
N ALA A 108 -14.94 0.27 -9.94
CA ALA A 108 -15.19 -0.52 -8.74
C ALA A 108 -13.90 -1.12 -8.16
N LEU A 109 -12.94 -1.51 -9.01
CA LEU A 109 -11.68 -2.07 -8.56
C LEU A 109 -10.83 -1.01 -7.83
N ILE A 110 -10.74 0.21 -8.40
CA ILE A 110 -10.09 1.35 -7.73
C ILE A 110 -10.74 1.61 -6.38
N LYS A 111 -12.07 1.77 -6.37
CA LYS A 111 -12.81 2.09 -5.15
C LYS A 111 -12.59 1.03 -4.06
N ASN A 112 -12.79 -0.25 -4.38
CA ASN A 112 -12.73 -1.33 -3.39
C ASN A 112 -11.33 -1.46 -2.76
N LEU A 113 -10.27 -1.23 -3.54
CA LEU A 113 -8.90 -1.28 -3.02
C LEU A 113 -8.53 0.00 -2.27
N ALA A 114 -8.88 1.17 -2.80
CA ALA A 114 -8.57 2.44 -2.18
C ALA A 114 -9.36 2.64 -0.87
N ASP A 115 -10.57 2.11 -0.73
CA ASP A 115 -11.35 2.16 0.52
C ASP A 115 -10.67 1.40 1.67
N ARG A 116 -9.77 0.45 1.35
CA ARG A 116 -8.96 -0.30 2.33
C ARG A 116 -7.66 0.42 2.69
N SER A 117 -7.34 1.54 2.04
CA SER A 117 -6.14 2.33 2.30
C SER A 117 -6.27 3.18 3.57
N SER A 118 -5.24 3.13 4.41
CA SER A 118 -5.11 4.04 5.54
C SER A 118 -4.88 5.49 5.09
N LEU A 119 -4.20 5.72 3.96
CA LEU A 119 -4.02 7.04 3.37
C LEU A 119 -5.37 7.68 2.99
N LEU A 120 -6.20 6.94 2.26
CA LEU A 120 -7.54 7.45 1.90
C LEU A 120 -8.43 7.60 3.13
N SER A 121 -8.32 6.69 4.10
CA SER A 121 -9.02 6.82 5.39
C SER A 121 -8.67 8.13 6.10
N ALA A 122 -7.39 8.52 6.13
CA ALA A 122 -6.94 9.77 6.72
C ALA A 122 -7.48 11.00 5.98
N ILE A 123 -7.45 10.98 4.65
CA ILE A 123 -8.03 12.04 3.80
C ILE A 123 -9.53 12.18 4.07
N ASN A 124 -10.27 11.08 4.04
CA ASN A 124 -11.72 11.08 4.28
C ASN A 124 -12.05 11.62 5.67
N LYS A 125 -11.27 11.26 6.70
CA LYS A 125 -11.45 11.81 8.06
C LYS A 125 -11.24 13.33 8.08
N ALA A 126 -10.20 13.84 7.43
CA ALA A 126 -9.93 15.28 7.37
C ALA A 126 -11.05 16.05 6.64
N LEU A 127 -11.49 15.55 5.49
CA LEU A 127 -12.58 16.15 4.71
C LEU A 127 -13.92 16.12 5.45
N ASN A 128 -14.25 15.00 6.10
CA ASN A 128 -15.48 14.88 6.90
C ASN A 128 -15.48 15.78 8.14
N ALA A 129 -14.30 16.18 8.63
CA ALA A 129 -14.15 17.17 9.69
C ALA A 129 -14.24 18.62 9.18
N GLY A 130 -14.50 18.84 7.89
CA GLY A 130 -14.56 20.15 7.25
C GLY A 130 -13.19 20.73 6.87
N GLY A 131 -12.14 19.91 6.88
CA GLY A 131 -10.80 20.31 6.46
C GLY A 131 -10.67 20.50 4.94
N SER A 132 -9.60 21.18 4.53
CA SER A 132 -9.15 21.27 3.14
C SER A 132 -7.92 20.40 2.91
N LEU A 133 -7.72 19.93 1.67
CA LEU A 133 -6.49 19.23 1.27
C LEU A 133 -5.39 20.19 0.80
N ASP A 134 -5.76 21.41 0.41
CA ASP A 134 -4.85 22.41 -0.14
C ASP A 134 -3.73 22.77 0.85
N GLY A 135 -2.48 22.63 0.40
CA GLY A 135 -1.28 22.90 1.20
C GLY A 135 -1.03 21.92 2.36
N THR A 136 -1.80 20.83 2.47
CA THR A 136 -1.62 19.85 3.54
C THR A 136 -0.51 18.84 3.26
N THR A 137 -0.05 18.14 4.28
CA THR A 137 0.88 17.02 4.15
C THR A 137 0.23 15.75 4.64
N LEU A 138 0.20 14.73 3.79
CA LEU A 138 -0.28 13.40 4.13
C LEU A 138 0.87 12.56 4.69
N GLY A 139 0.68 12.04 5.91
CA GLY A 139 1.69 11.20 6.57
C GLY A 139 1.87 9.85 5.86
N PRO A 140 3.04 9.19 6.07
CA PRO A 140 3.29 7.87 5.50
C PRO A 140 2.37 6.80 6.11
N PRO A 141 1.99 5.75 5.36
CA PRO A 141 1.30 4.61 5.92
C PRO A 141 2.24 3.82 6.84
N SER A 142 1.68 3.22 7.89
CA SER A 142 2.41 2.34 8.81
C SER A 142 1.94 0.91 8.63
N PHE A 143 2.85 0.02 8.24
CA PHE A 143 2.53 -1.39 8.00
C PHE A 143 2.80 -2.22 9.25
N PHE A 144 1.71 -2.66 9.89
CA PHE A 144 1.78 -3.56 11.04
C PHE A 144 2.10 -4.99 10.59
N GLY A 145 2.99 -5.66 11.32
CA GLY A 145 3.40 -7.04 11.01
C GLY A 145 4.42 -7.18 9.88
N LEU A 146 4.84 -6.07 9.25
CA LEU A 146 5.99 -6.06 8.33
C LEU A 146 7.24 -5.61 9.09
N PRO A 147 8.24 -6.48 9.31
CA PRO A 147 9.41 -6.12 10.11
C PRO A 147 10.34 -5.19 9.35
N ALA A 148 10.91 -4.19 10.01
CA ALA A 148 11.87 -3.24 9.43
C ALA A 148 13.11 -3.94 8.85
N SER A 149 13.52 -5.07 9.43
CA SER A 149 14.63 -5.91 8.94
C SER A 149 14.43 -6.41 7.51
N LEU A 150 13.16 -6.51 7.04
CA LEU A 150 12.83 -6.85 5.66
C LEU A 150 13.33 -5.80 4.64
N TYR A 151 13.44 -4.55 5.06
CA TYR A 151 13.74 -3.40 4.20
C TYR A 151 15.13 -2.79 4.43
N ARG A 152 15.76 -3.12 5.56
CA ARG A 152 17.15 -2.74 5.85
C ARG A 152 18.07 -3.38 4.80
N PRO A 153 19.08 -2.65 4.28
CA PRO A 153 20.13 -3.30 3.50
C PRO A 153 20.77 -4.42 4.33
N ALA A 154 21.14 -5.53 3.70
CA ALA A 154 22.01 -6.50 4.37
C ALA A 154 23.23 -5.74 4.89
N ALA A 155 23.56 -5.92 6.18
CA ALA A 155 24.77 -5.34 6.73
C ALA A 155 25.91 -5.73 5.78
N SER A 156 26.60 -4.72 5.23
CA SER A 156 27.81 -4.99 4.46
C SER A 156 28.71 -5.76 5.42
N ALA A 157 29.07 -6.99 5.06
CA ALA A 157 30.04 -7.75 5.82
C ALA A 157 31.32 -6.90 5.84
N GLU A 158 31.55 -6.20 6.95
CA GLU A 158 32.83 -5.56 7.22
C GLU A 158 33.86 -6.69 7.16
N THR A 159 34.62 -6.70 6.06
CA THR A 159 35.73 -7.61 5.90
C THR A 159 36.83 -7.07 6.81
N PRO A 160 37.38 -7.89 7.72
CA PRO A 160 38.34 -7.45 8.74
C PRO A 160 39.63 -6.89 8.15
#